data_AF-A0A939JHK1-F1
#
_entry.id   AF-A0A939JHK1-F1
#
_cell.length_a   1.000
_cell.length_b   1.000
_cell.length_c   1.000
_cell.angle_alpha   90.00
_cell.angle_beta   90.00
_cell.angle_gamma   90.00
#
_symmetry.space_group_name_H-M   'P 1'
#
loop_
_entity.id
_entity.type
_entity.pdbx_description
1 polymer ?
#
loop_
_entity_poly.entity_id
_entity_poly.type
_entity_poly.pdbx_seq_one_letter_code
_entity_poly.pdbx_strand_id
1 'polypeptide(L)'
;MSALVGAVTLVLGMSAAASAAPASAAVGKPCGYYATSKDSFYNHCTGDGSNVVIKVDAVHARDYETCVTPGTSWLGPRSKVRNAWYAGRTC
;
A
#
# COMPACT_ATOMS: atom_id res chain seq x y z
N MET A 1 13.65 58.86 -41.69
CA MET A 1 14.88 58.40 -41.04
C MET A 1 14.91 59.03 -39.67
N SER A 2 14.88 58.24 -38.59
CA SER A 2 15.31 58.62 -37.24
C SER A 2 15.11 57.42 -36.31
N ALA A 3 16.23 56.87 -35.84
CA ALA A 3 16.31 55.86 -34.78
C ALA A 3 16.50 56.58 -33.44
N LEU A 4 15.92 56.06 -32.35
CA LEU A 4 16.34 56.37 -30.99
C LEU A 4 16.04 55.20 -30.05
N VAL A 5 17.03 54.95 -29.20
CA VAL A 5 17.34 53.76 -28.40
C VAL A 5 16.79 53.89 -26.97
N GLY A 6 16.53 52.75 -26.31
CA GLY A 6 16.56 52.61 -24.84
C GLY A 6 15.22 52.19 -24.22
N ALA A 7 15.14 51.38 -23.18
CA ALA A 7 16.11 50.67 -22.36
C ALA A 7 15.41 49.41 -21.82
N VAL A 8 16.10 48.27 -21.75
CA VAL A 8 15.55 47.01 -21.25
C VAL A 8 15.66 47.01 -19.72
N THR A 9 14.54 47.09 -19.01
CA THR A 9 14.50 46.86 -17.55
C THR A 9 14.20 45.40 -17.28
N LEU A 10 15.23 44.61 -16.93
CA LEU A 10 15.04 43.27 -16.37
C LEU A 10 14.60 43.39 -14.91
N VAL A 11 13.33 43.09 -14.63
CA VAL A 11 12.88 42.80 -13.27
C VAL A 11 13.18 41.32 -13.01
N LEU A 12 14.18 41.04 -12.17
CA LEU A 12 14.46 39.70 -11.66
C LEU A 12 13.32 39.30 -10.72
N GLY A 13 12.36 38.55 -11.25
CA GLY A 13 11.39 37.80 -10.44
C GLY A 13 12.13 36.73 -9.65
N MET A 14 12.26 36.95 -8.34
CA MET A 14 12.85 35.98 -7.42
C MET A 14 11.83 34.85 -7.19
N SER A 15 11.77 33.89 -8.11
CA SER A 15 10.99 32.67 -7.93
C SER A 15 11.69 31.79 -6.90
N ALA A 16 11.27 31.90 -5.64
CA ALA A 16 11.62 30.93 -4.62
C ALA A 16 11.02 29.57 -5.02
N ALA A 17 11.83 28.73 -5.67
CA ALA A 17 11.49 27.34 -5.91
C ALA A 17 11.50 26.63 -4.54
N ALA A 18 10.33 26.54 -3.92
CA ALA A 18 10.12 25.63 -2.81
C ALA A 18 10.27 24.21 -3.35
N SER A 19 11.44 23.60 -3.12
CA SER A 19 11.66 22.18 -3.35
C SER A 19 10.77 21.40 -2.39
N ALA A 20 9.53 21.12 -2.80
CA ALA A 20 8.69 20.13 -2.15
C ALA A 20 9.37 18.77 -2.34
N ALA A 21 9.99 18.26 -1.27
CA ALA A 21 10.49 16.89 -1.26
C ALA A 21 9.31 15.95 -1.59
N PRO A 22 9.51 14.93 -2.44
CA PRO A 22 8.47 13.96 -2.71
C PRO A 22 8.11 13.29 -1.38
N ALA A 23 6.87 13.51 -0.92
CA ALA A 23 6.32 12.71 0.16
C ALA A 23 6.28 11.27 -0.35
N SER A 24 7.12 10.39 0.21
CA SER A 24 7.05 8.96 -0.05
C SER A 24 5.64 8.49 0.27
N ALA A 25 4.82 8.30 -0.76
CA ALA A 25 3.51 7.69 -0.62
C ALA A 25 3.77 6.30 -0.03
N ALA A 26 3.30 6.08 1.20
CA ALA A 26 3.31 4.75 1.78
C ALA A 26 2.49 3.85 0.86
N VAL A 27 3.15 2.93 0.15
CA VAL A 27 2.45 1.93 -0.66
C VAL A 27 1.57 1.13 0.29
N GLY A 28 0.26 1.35 0.19
CA GLY A 28 -0.73 0.64 0.98
C GLY A 28 -0.57 -0.87 0.80
N LYS A 29 -0.82 -1.64 1.85
CA LYS A 29 -0.80 -3.10 1.76
C LYS A 29 -1.90 -3.56 0.79
N PRO A 30 -1.62 -4.47 -0.15
CA PRO A 30 -2.64 -4.99 -1.06
C PRO A 30 -3.73 -5.72 -0.27
N CYS A 31 -4.96 -5.73 -0.79
CA CYS A 31 -6.06 -6.49 -0.19
C CYS A 31 -5.90 -7.99 -0.47
N GLY A 32 -6.31 -8.83 0.48
CA GLY A 32 -6.16 -10.28 0.41
C GLY A 32 -4.78 -10.76 0.84
N TYR A 33 -4.38 -11.94 0.35
CA TYR A 33 -3.08 -12.52 0.68
C TYR A 33 -1.94 -11.74 0.03
N TYR A 34 -0.91 -11.47 0.83
CA TYR A 34 0.37 -10.99 0.33
C TYR A 34 1.49 -11.50 1.22
N ALA A 35 2.71 -11.48 0.70
CA ALA A 35 3.86 -11.92 1.46
C ALA A 35 5.07 -11.01 1.24
N THR A 36 5.92 -10.94 2.24
CA THR A 36 7.26 -10.38 2.15
C THR A 36 8.26 -11.51 1.90
N SER A 37 9.56 -11.19 1.92
CA SER A 37 10.61 -12.21 1.87
C SER A 37 10.58 -13.16 3.08
N LYS A 38 9.96 -12.76 4.20
CA LYS A 38 10.00 -13.52 5.47
C LYS A 38 8.63 -13.99 5.94
N ASP A 39 7.59 -13.22 5.67
CA ASP A 39 6.29 -13.38 6.31
C ASP A 39 5.14 -13.39 5.32
N SER A 40 4.10 -14.10 5.68
CA SER A 40 2.83 -14.19 4.96
C SER A 40 1.74 -13.47 5.75
N PHE A 41 0.92 -12.69 5.05
CA PHE A 41 -0.12 -11.85 5.63
C PHE A 41 -1.42 -11.98 4.85
N TYR A 42 -2.53 -11.63 5.51
CA TYR A 42 -3.81 -11.37 4.87
C TYR A 42 -4.29 -9.98 5.26
N ASN A 43 -4.54 -9.11 4.28
CA ASN A 43 -5.13 -7.80 4.52
C ASN A 43 -6.63 -7.83 4.23
N HIS A 44 -7.45 -7.77 5.27
CA HIS A 44 -8.88 -7.65 5.13
C HIS A 44 -9.28 -6.18 4.90
N CYS A 45 -9.42 -5.82 3.63
CA CYS A 45 -9.95 -4.54 3.22
C CYS A 45 -11.48 -4.58 3.25
N THR A 46 -12.09 -4.19 4.36
CA THR A 46 -13.52 -3.88 4.40
C THR A 46 -13.74 -2.52 5.07
N GLY A 47 -14.81 -1.84 4.67
CA GLY A 47 -15.22 -0.55 5.24
C GLY A 47 -16.30 -0.69 6.33
N ASP A 48 -16.93 -1.85 6.45
CA ASP A 48 -18.05 -2.10 7.36
C ASP A 48 -17.63 -2.60 8.75
N GLY A 49 -16.34 -2.88 8.95
CA GLY A 49 -15.81 -3.39 10.21
C GLY A 49 -16.03 -4.88 10.46
N SER A 50 -16.60 -5.61 9.49
CA SER A 50 -16.89 -7.05 9.61
C SER A 50 -15.61 -7.88 9.75
N ASN A 51 -15.68 -8.99 10.49
CA ASN A 51 -14.62 -9.99 10.45
C ASN A 51 -14.96 -11.08 9.42
N VAL A 52 -13.93 -11.71 8.87
CA VAL A 52 -14.10 -12.73 7.84
C VAL A 52 -13.34 -13.99 8.16
N VAL A 53 -13.91 -15.12 7.78
CA VAL A 53 -13.18 -16.39 7.77
C VAL A 53 -12.34 -16.45 6.51
N ILE A 54 -11.05 -16.75 6.67
CA ILE A 54 -10.14 -17.03 5.55
C ILE A 54 -9.72 -18.49 5.59
N LYS A 55 -9.48 -19.07 4.42
CA LYS A 55 -8.78 -20.34 4.24
C LYS A 55 -7.30 -20.05 4.04
N VAL A 56 -6.45 -20.70 4.83
CA VAL A 56 -5.00 -20.63 4.74
C VAL A 56 -4.47 -21.94 4.19
N ASP A 57 -3.74 -21.82 3.08
CA ASP A 57 -3.08 -22.93 2.40
C ASP A 57 -1.66 -23.09 2.95
N ALA A 58 -1.41 -24.20 3.64
CA ALA A 58 -0.18 -24.45 4.39
C ALA A 58 0.77 -25.39 3.61
N VAL A 59 2.08 -25.08 3.63
CA VAL A 59 3.08 -25.81 2.82
C VAL A 59 3.39 -27.22 3.37
N HIS A 60 3.46 -27.36 4.69
CA HIS A 60 3.86 -28.61 5.38
C HIS A 60 2.91 -28.97 6.53
N ALA A 61 1.69 -28.46 6.49
CA ALA A 61 0.66 -28.73 7.47
C ALA A 61 -0.68 -28.90 6.75
N ARG A 62 -1.73 -29.19 7.53
CA ARG A 62 -3.10 -29.14 7.04
C ARG A 62 -3.50 -27.69 6.82
N ASP A 63 -4.23 -27.45 5.73
CA ASP A 63 -4.93 -26.18 5.52
C ASP A 63 -5.90 -25.95 6.68
N TYR A 64 -6.11 -24.67 7.03
CA TYR A 64 -6.95 -24.30 8.15
C TYR A 64 -7.77 -23.05 7.84
N GLU A 65 -8.85 -22.87 8.58
CA GLU A 65 -9.66 -21.67 8.57
C GLU A 65 -9.39 -20.84 9.82
N THR A 66 -9.35 -19.52 9.67
CA THR A 66 -9.22 -18.61 10.80
C THR A 66 -10.05 -17.35 10.58
N CYS A 67 -10.54 -16.77 11.67
CA CYS A 67 -11.22 -15.49 11.66
C CYS A 67 -10.18 -14.36 11.67
N VAL A 68 -10.35 -13.36 10.82
CA VAL A 68 -9.49 -12.17 10.77
C VAL A 68 -10.31 -10.89 10.83
N THR A 69 -9.81 -9.93 11.60
CA THR A 69 -10.39 -8.59 11.70
C THR A 69 -10.00 -7.72 10.50
N PRO A 70 -10.70 -6.60 10.26
CA PRO A 70 -10.28 -5.61 9.28
C PRO A 70 -8.81 -5.19 9.46
N GLY A 71 -8.11 -4.99 8.35
CA GLY A 71 -6.69 -4.69 8.32
C GLY A 71 -5.80 -5.93 8.17
N THR A 72 -4.54 -5.81 8.58
CA THR A 72 -3.51 -6.82 8.31
C THR A 72 -3.42 -7.86 9.43
N SER A 73 -3.57 -9.13 9.06
CA SER A 73 -3.35 -10.30 9.91
C SER A 73 -2.09 -11.04 9.48
N TRP A 74 -1.19 -11.35 10.41
CA TRP A 74 -0.03 -12.21 10.16
C TRP A 74 -0.45 -13.67 10.18
N LEU A 75 -0.14 -14.40 9.12
CA LEU A 75 -0.50 -15.82 8.97
C LEU A 75 0.62 -16.77 9.34
N GLY A 76 1.85 -16.28 9.39
CA GLY A 76 3.02 -17.10 9.65
C GLY A 76 4.20 -16.75 8.74
N PRO A 77 5.32 -17.49 8.88
CA PRO A 77 6.46 -17.38 7.99
C PRO A 77 6.11 -17.69 6.53
N ARG A 78 6.79 -17.03 5.58
CA ARG A 78 6.65 -17.25 4.12
C ARG A 78 6.84 -18.71 3.71
N SER A 79 7.69 -19.44 4.43
CA SER A 79 7.99 -20.86 4.20
C SER A 79 6.90 -21.82 4.68
N LYS A 80 5.91 -21.33 5.44
CA LYS A 80 4.82 -22.15 6.00
C LYS A 80 3.47 -21.92 5.35
N VAL A 81 3.28 -20.77 4.70
CA VAL A 81 2.00 -20.38 4.07
C VAL A 81 2.23 -20.14 2.58
N ARG A 82 1.47 -20.86 1.75
CA ARG A 82 1.50 -20.77 0.29
C ARG A 82 0.56 -19.70 -0.25
N ASN A 83 -0.64 -19.60 0.33
CA ASN A 83 -1.67 -18.63 -0.05
C ASN A 83 -2.72 -18.48 1.06
N ALA A 84 -3.61 -17.49 0.95
CA ALA A 84 -4.84 -17.41 1.73
C ALA A 84 -5.95 -16.65 0.97
N TRP A 85 -7.21 -17.01 1.22
CA TRP A 85 -8.36 -16.36 0.57
C TRP A 85 -9.61 -16.34 1.45
N TYR A 86 -10.51 -15.40 1.16
CA TYR A 86 -11.80 -15.30 1.83
C TYR A 86 -12.64 -16.57 1.61
N ALA A 87 -13.17 -17.14 2.69
CA ALA A 87 -13.96 -18.37 2.65
C ALA A 87 -15.45 -18.14 2.27
N GLY A 88 -15.86 -16.89 2.02
CA GLY A 88 -17.23 -16.55 1.65
C GLY A 88 -18.19 -16.36 2.82
N ARG A 89 -17.68 -16.28 4.06
CA ARG A 89 -18.49 -16.11 5.27
C ARG A 89 -17.81 -15.26 6.34
N THR A 90 -18.61 -14.56 7.14
CA THR A 90 -18.15 -13.77 8.29
C THR A 90 -17.96 -14.64 9.54
N CYS A 91 -17.35 -14.00 10.52
CA CYS A 91 -17.20 -14.37 11.92
C CYS A 91 -17.18 -13.04 12.71
#